data_AF-A0A399WMG2-F1
#
_entry.id   AF-A0A399WMG2-F1
#
_cell.length_a   1.000
_cell.length_b   1.000
_cell.length_c   1.000
_cell.angle_alpha   90.00
_cell.angle_beta   90.00
_cell.angle_gamma   90.00
#
_symmetry.space_group_name_H-M   'P 1'
#
loop_
_entity.id
_entity.type
_entity.pdbx_description
1 polymer ?
#
loop_
_entity_poly.entity_id
_entity_poly.type
_entity_poly.pdbx_seq_one_letter_code
_entity_poly.pdbx_strand_id
1 'polypeptide(L)'
;PAWGSHLRSYLHAFKTLKKLYARERDMRRIPVKLSNGRKLSLSPGGQNVLIKKIIDDFCPLFIPGGRVIYVGDTETKWAYFDSDALKELAIEIEEHGKMPDVVVHHVEKNWLVLIEAVISHGPVNPKRRQELKTLFAGSKVGIVYVTAFLDRKAMMKYLEEISWETEVWIAETPTHLIHFNGERFLGPYED
;
A
#
# COMPACT_ATOMS: atom_id res chain seq x y z
N PRO A 1 18.10 4.05 50.88
CA PRO A 1 16.81 3.54 51.41
C PRO A 1 15.59 3.72 50.48
N ALA A 2 15.50 4.83 49.71
CA ALA A 2 14.30 5.13 48.91
C ALA A 2 14.32 4.64 47.44
N TRP A 3 15.39 3.98 46.97
CA TRP A 3 15.51 3.58 45.55
C TRP A 3 14.42 2.59 45.12
N GLY A 4 14.16 1.56 45.94
CA GLY A 4 13.21 0.50 45.60
C GLY A 4 11.75 0.98 45.51
N SER A 5 11.35 1.99 46.30
CA SER A 5 10.02 2.59 46.18
C SER A 5 9.88 3.43 44.91
N HIS A 6 10.87 4.26 44.59
CA HIS A 6 10.86 5.06 43.36
C HIS A 6 10.89 4.20 42.09
N LEU A 7 11.67 3.12 42.08
CA LEU A 7 11.71 2.19 40.94
C LEU A 7 10.36 1.49 40.72
N ARG A 8 9.68 1.07 41.80
CA ARG A 8 8.33 0.48 41.70
C ARG A 8 7.29 1.48 41.19
N SER A 9 7.32 2.71 41.69
CA SER A 9 6.43 3.78 41.22
C SER A 9 6.68 4.12 39.74
N TYR A 10 7.95 4.20 39.33
CA TYR A 10 8.30 4.42 37.92
C TYR A 10 7.83 3.29 37.02
N LEU A 11 8.11 2.02 37.37
CA LEU A 11 7.68 0.87 36.56
C LEU A 11 6.15 0.76 36.48
N HIS A 12 5.43 1.10 37.55
CA HIS A 12 3.98 1.15 37.55
C HIS A 12 3.45 2.28 36.66
N ALA A 13 3.98 3.49 36.81
CA ALA A 13 3.62 4.64 35.97
C ALA A 13 3.93 4.38 34.48
N PHE A 14 5.08 3.79 34.18
CA PHE A 14 5.47 3.41 32.82
C PHE A 14 4.52 2.37 32.20
N LYS A 15 4.12 1.34 32.97
CA LYS A 15 3.10 0.38 32.52
C LYS A 15 1.76 1.06 32.23
N THR A 16 1.32 2.00 33.09
CA THR A 16 0.08 2.75 32.91
C THR A 16 0.14 3.67 31.69
N LEU A 17 1.24 4.39 31.48
CA LEU A 17 1.46 5.23 30.30
C LEU A 17 1.48 4.39 29.02
N LYS A 18 2.19 3.25 29.01
CA LYS A 18 2.17 2.32 27.87
C LYS A 18 0.75 1.84 27.54
N LYS A 19 -0.07 1.55 28.55
CA LYS A 19 -1.47 1.13 28.38
C LYS A 19 -2.36 2.29 27.88
N LEU A 20 -2.13 3.51 28.37
CA LEU A 20 -2.83 4.72 27.91
C LEU A 20 -2.51 4.99 26.43
N TYR A 21 -1.23 5.00 26.06
CA TYR A 21 -0.79 5.21 24.69
C TYR A 21 -1.24 4.09 23.74
N ALA A 22 -1.24 2.83 24.18
CA ALA A 22 -1.79 1.73 23.38
C ALA A 22 -3.29 1.94 23.10
N ARG A 23 -4.07 2.33 24.12
CA ARG A 23 -5.49 2.62 23.97
C ARG A 23 -5.75 3.83 23.06
N GLU A 24 -4.96 4.88 23.15
CA GLU A 24 -5.06 6.03 22.23
C GLU A 24 -4.69 5.66 20.79
N ARG A 25 -3.69 4.79 20.58
CA ARG A 25 -3.32 4.28 19.26
C ARG A 25 -4.43 3.41 18.67
N ASP A 26 -5.04 2.54 19.46
CA ASP A 26 -6.15 1.69 19.04
C ASP A 26 -7.38 2.52 18.61
N MET A 27 -7.72 3.59 19.34
CA MET A 27 -8.83 4.47 18.97
C MET A 27 -8.58 5.29 17.69
N ARG A 28 -7.32 5.46 17.28
CA ARG A 28 -6.94 6.22 16.08
C ARG A 28 -6.67 5.34 14.86
N ARG A 29 -6.77 4.01 14.98
CA ARG A 29 -6.52 3.11 13.84
C ARG A 29 -7.50 3.36 12.70
N ILE A 30 -7.02 3.17 11.49
CA ILE A 30 -7.75 3.44 10.26
C ILE A 30 -8.47 2.15 9.82
N PRO A 31 -9.82 2.09 9.83
CA PRO A 31 -10.54 0.91 9.42
C PRO A 31 -10.56 0.78 7.89
N VAL A 32 -10.27 -0.42 7.41
CA VAL A 32 -10.29 -0.78 5.99
C VAL A 32 -11.13 -2.05 5.83
N LYS A 33 -12.00 -2.08 4.83
CA LYS A 33 -12.83 -3.26 4.52
C LYS A 33 -12.39 -3.84 3.18
N LEU A 34 -11.97 -5.09 3.19
CA LEU A 34 -11.63 -5.81 1.96
C LEU A 34 -12.91 -6.31 1.26
N SER A 35 -12.79 -6.59 -0.03
CA SER A 35 -13.87 -7.13 -0.87
C SER A 35 -14.43 -8.46 -0.35
N ASN A 36 -13.61 -9.29 0.31
CA ASN A 36 -14.03 -10.53 0.97
C ASN A 36 -14.75 -10.33 2.32
N GLY A 37 -15.03 -9.09 2.71
CA GLY A 37 -15.70 -8.74 3.97
C GLY A 37 -14.79 -8.67 5.19
N ARG A 38 -13.51 -9.06 5.08
CA ARG A 38 -12.54 -8.96 6.18
C ARG A 38 -12.28 -7.48 6.51
N LYS A 39 -12.26 -7.18 7.81
CA LYS A 39 -11.92 -5.85 8.32
C LYS A 39 -10.46 -5.83 8.75
N LEU A 40 -9.73 -4.85 8.24
CA LEU A 40 -8.38 -4.52 8.66
C LEU A 40 -8.42 -3.22 9.45
N SER A 41 -7.42 -3.04 10.29
CA SER A 41 -7.25 -1.84 11.08
C SER A 41 -5.79 -1.43 10.95
N LEU A 42 -5.48 -0.37 10.20
CA LEU A 42 -4.12 0.10 9.96
C LEU A 42 -3.69 1.08 11.05
N SER A 43 -2.39 1.19 11.32
CA SER A 43 -1.90 2.22 12.24
C SER A 43 -2.22 3.64 11.69
N PRO A 44 -2.41 4.64 12.58
CA PRO A 44 -2.72 5.99 12.15
C PRO A 44 -1.55 6.68 11.43
N GLY A 45 -1.88 7.47 10.41
CA GLY A 45 -0.94 8.38 9.76
C GLY A 45 -0.03 7.71 8.74
N GLY A 46 0.97 8.46 8.28
CA GLY A 46 1.87 8.01 7.22
C GLY A 46 1.11 7.55 5.97
N GLN A 47 1.68 6.58 5.27
CA GLN A 47 1.15 6.04 4.02
C GLN A 47 -0.21 5.34 4.20
N ASN A 48 -0.59 4.95 5.41
CA ASN A 48 -1.82 4.21 5.67
C ASN A 48 -3.11 5.00 5.35
N VAL A 49 -3.07 6.33 5.43
CA VAL A 49 -4.18 7.19 4.98
C VAL A 49 -4.40 7.02 3.47
N LEU A 50 -3.32 6.97 2.70
CA LEU A 50 -3.37 6.78 1.26
C LEU A 50 -3.68 5.33 0.89
N ILE A 51 -3.16 4.35 1.63
CA ILE A 51 -3.54 2.92 1.48
C ILE A 51 -5.06 2.73 1.63
N LYS A 52 -5.68 3.37 2.63
CA LYS A 52 -7.14 3.33 2.76
C LYS A 52 -7.83 3.86 1.50
N LYS A 53 -7.39 5.00 0.96
CA LYS A 53 -7.95 5.58 -0.26
C LYS A 53 -7.71 4.69 -1.49
N ILE A 54 -6.57 4.02 -1.58
CA ILE A 54 -6.31 3.03 -2.62
C ILE A 54 -7.36 1.90 -2.54
N ILE A 55 -7.64 1.39 -1.35
CA ILE A 55 -8.58 0.27 -1.18
C ILE A 55 -10.03 0.70 -1.36
N ASP A 56 -10.40 1.88 -0.86
CA ASP A 56 -11.78 2.36 -0.88
C ASP A 56 -12.18 3.05 -2.20
N ASP A 57 -11.23 3.71 -2.88
CA ASP A 57 -11.50 4.54 -4.07
C ASP A 57 -10.87 3.94 -5.34
N PHE A 58 -9.55 3.71 -5.34
CA PHE A 58 -8.85 3.22 -6.54
C PHE A 58 -9.28 1.81 -6.94
N CYS A 59 -9.31 0.87 -5.98
CA CYS A 59 -9.63 -0.53 -6.29
C CYS A 59 -11.04 -0.68 -6.87
N PRO A 60 -12.12 -0.08 -6.32
CA PRO A 60 -13.45 -0.20 -6.92
C PRO A 60 -13.57 0.45 -8.30
N LEU A 61 -12.82 1.53 -8.57
CA LEU A 61 -12.88 2.25 -9.85
C LEU A 61 -12.10 1.57 -10.98
N PHE A 62 -10.88 1.11 -10.71
CA PHE A 62 -9.97 0.60 -11.74
C PHE A 62 -9.75 -0.91 -11.69
N ILE A 63 -10.11 -1.55 -10.58
CA ILE A 63 -9.96 -2.99 -10.37
C ILE A 63 -11.26 -3.57 -9.80
N PRO A 64 -12.41 -3.39 -10.47
CA PRO A 64 -13.68 -3.90 -9.96
C PRO A 64 -13.61 -5.42 -9.75
N GLY A 65 -14.06 -5.88 -8.58
CA GLY A 65 -13.93 -7.30 -8.18
C GLY A 65 -12.50 -7.73 -7.83
N GLY A 66 -11.55 -6.79 -7.71
CA GLY A 66 -10.17 -7.07 -7.32
C GLY A 66 -10.07 -7.74 -5.96
N ARG A 67 -9.21 -8.76 -5.87
CA ARG A 67 -8.85 -9.43 -4.62
C ARG A 67 -7.58 -8.78 -4.07
N VAL A 68 -7.70 -8.08 -2.93
CA VAL A 68 -6.53 -7.60 -2.20
C VAL A 68 -5.79 -8.81 -1.65
N ILE A 69 -4.50 -8.92 -1.96
CA ILE A 69 -3.61 -10.02 -1.57
C ILE A 69 -2.69 -9.60 -0.44
N TYR A 70 -2.20 -8.36 -0.48
CA TYR A 70 -1.27 -7.83 0.51
C TYR A 70 -1.58 -6.37 0.84
N VAL A 71 -1.46 -6.03 2.12
CA VAL A 71 -1.46 -4.65 2.61
C VAL A 71 -0.36 -4.50 3.66
N GLY A 72 0.59 -3.60 3.38
CA GLY A 72 1.62 -3.19 4.32
C GLY A 72 1.06 -2.25 5.39
N ASP A 73 1.68 -2.20 6.57
CA ASP A 73 1.39 -1.23 7.61
C ASP A 73 2.69 -0.63 8.13
N THR A 74 2.66 0.68 8.41
CA THR A 74 3.83 1.43 8.91
C THR A 74 4.34 0.89 10.25
N GLU A 75 3.47 0.30 11.09
CA GLU A 75 3.84 -0.22 12.41
C GLU A 75 3.99 -1.74 12.47
N THR A 76 3.30 -2.47 11.58
CA THR A 76 3.38 -3.92 11.49
C THR A 76 3.73 -4.29 10.06
N LYS A 77 4.83 -5.04 9.86
CA LYS A 77 5.35 -5.32 8.51
C LYS A 77 4.24 -5.73 7.55
N TRP A 78 3.29 -6.57 7.98
CA TRP A 78 2.15 -7.02 7.19
C TRP A 78 0.83 -6.80 7.96
N ALA A 79 -0.03 -5.88 7.50
CA ALA A 79 -1.39 -5.77 8.03
C ALA A 79 -2.32 -6.83 7.45
N TYR A 80 -2.05 -7.29 6.23
CA TYR A 80 -2.75 -8.39 5.58
C TYR A 80 -1.85 -9.09 4.57
N PHE A 81 -1.93 -10.42 4.53
CA PHE A 81 -1.22 -11.26 3.58
C PHE A 81 -2.03 -12.52 3.29
N ASP A 82 -2.35 -12.74 2.02
CA ASP A 82 -3.05 -13.91 1.50
C ASP A 82 -2.05 -14.82 0.77
N SER A 83 -1.37 -15.67 1.54
CA SER A 83 -0.34 -16.58 1.03
C SER A 83 -0.89 -17.57 0.01
N ASP A 84 -2.15 -18.00 0.17
CA ASP A 84 -2.75 -19.00 -0.69
C ASP A 84 -3.06 -18.39 -2.06
N ALA A 85 -3.55 -17.15 -2.10
CA ALA A 85 -3.74 -16.40 -3.34
C ALA A 85 -2.42 -16.20 -4.13
N LEU A 86 -1.30 -15.93 -3.46
CA LEU A 86 -0.01 -15.83 -4.15
C LEU A 86 0.46 -17.16 -4.71
N LYS A 87 0.29 -18.25 -3.95
CA LYS A 87 0.61 -19.60 -4.41
C LYS A 87 -0.24 -20.02 -5.61
N GLU A 88 -1.53 -19.68 -5.63
CA GLU A 88 -2.43 -19.88 -6.78
C GLU A 88 -1.90 -19.16 -8.04
N LEU A 89 -1.25 -18.00 -7.87
CA LEU A 89 -0.62 -17.23 -8.94
C LEU A 89 0.82 -17.69 -9.26
N ALA A 90 1.28 -18.79 -8.64
CA ALA A 90 2.62 -19.35 -8.73
C ALA A 90 3.74 -18.37 -8.29
N ILE A 91 3.44 -17.50 -7.32
CA ILE A 91 4.38 -16.53 -6.77
C ILE A 91 4.79 -16.97 -5.37
N GLU A 92 6.08 -17.22 -5.21
CA GLU A 92 6.70 -17.44 -3.90
C GLU A 92 7.55 -16.23 -3.56
N ILE A 93 7.22 -15.58 -2.44
CA ILE A 93 7.93 -14.39 -1.98
C ILE A 93 8.75 -14.78 -0.75
N GLU A 94 10.06 -14.58 -0.83
CA GLU A 94 10.95 -14.77 0.31
C GLU A 94 10.61 -13.80 1.45
N GLU A 95 10.74 -14.25 2.69
CA GLU A 95 10.39 -13.52 3.91
C GLU A 95 11.12 -12.16 4.07
N HIS A 96 12.16 -11.91 3.27
CA HIS A 96 12.97 -10.69 3.28
C HIS A 96 12.75 -9.77 2.07
N GLY A 97 11.92 -10.16 1.10
CA GLY A 97 11.60 -9.34 -0.06
C GLY A 97 10.83 -8.07 0.34
N LYS A 98 11.26 -6.90 -0.15
CA LYS A 98 10.56 -5.63 0.10
C LYS A 98 9.31 -5.54 -0.78
N MET A 99 8.18 -5.98 -0.23
CA MET A 99 6.84 -5.86 -0.82
C MET A 99 6.48 -4.40 -1.15
N PRO A 100 5.62 -4.16 -2.16
CA PRO A 100 4.96 -2.85 -2.33
C PRO A 100 3.92 -2.64 -1.23
N ASP A 101 3.42 -1.41 -1.06
CA ASP A 101 2.43 -1.12 0.00
C ASP A 101 1.10 -1.88 -0.15
N VAL A 102 0.63 -2.09 -1.37
CA VAL A 102 -0.59 -2.87 -1.66
C VAL A 102 -0.39 -3.76 -2.88
N VAL A 103 -0.88 -5.00 -2.80
CA VAL A 103 -0.97 -5.92 -3.94
C VAL A 103 -2.41 -6.34 -4.16
N VAL A 104 -2.90 -6.20 -5.38
CA VAL A 104 -4.28 -6.56 -5.77
C VAL A 104 -4.24 -7.44 -7.01
N HIS A 105 -4.97 -8.55 -7.02
CA HIS A 105 -5.22 -9.34 -8.21
C HIS A 105 -6.50 -8.88 -8.88
N HIS A 106 -6.38 -8.35 -10.10
CA HIS A 106 -7.50 -8.10 -10.98
C HIS A 106 -7.93 -9.41 -11.62
N VAL A 107 -8.90 -10.08 -11.02
CA VAL A 107 -9.31 -11.44 -11.42
C VAL A 107 -9.76 -11.49 -12.89
N GLU A 108 -10.59 -10.55 -13.33
CA GLU A 108 -11.15 -10.53 -14.69
C GLU A 108 -10.07 -10.38 -15.78
N LYS A 109 -9.11 -9.47 -15.59
CA LYS A 109 -8.03 -9.22 -16.57
C LYS A 109 -6.82 -10.13 -16.35
N ASN A 110 -6.83 -10.88 -15.25
CA ASN A 110 -5.71 -11.67 -14.77
C ASN A 110 -4.42 -10.84 -14.69
N TRP A 111 -4.46 -9.76 -13.91
CA TRP A 111 -3.31 -8.89 -13.63
C TRP A 111 -3.00 -8.82 -12.15
N LEU A 112 -1.73 -8.69 -11.80
CA LEU A 112 -1.30 -8.22 -10.50
C LEU A 112 -0.99 -6.74 -10.55
N VAL A 113 -1.68 -5.98 -9.71
CA VAL A 113 -1.47 -4.55 -9.55
C VAL A 113 -0.66 -4.32 -8.29
N LEU A 114 0.55 -3.82 -8.46
CA LEU A 114 1.51 -3.51 -7.40
C LEU A 114 1.49 -2.00 -7.17
N ILE A 115 1.09 -1.57 -5.98
CA ILE A 115 0.79 -0.16 -5.69
C ILE A 115 1.71 0.32 -4.56
N GLU A 116 2.46 1.41 -4.80
CA GLU A 116 3.22 2.14 -3.77
C GLU A 116 2.47 3.41 -3.36
N ALA A 117 2.26 3.61 -2.05
CA ALA A 117 1.58 4.75 -1.47
C ALA A 117 2.60 5.81 -1.04
N VAL A 118 2.91 6.76 -1.92
CA VAL A 118 4.06 7.65 -1.73
C VAL A 118 3.74 8.79 -0.77
N ILE A 119 4.53 8.85 0.30
CA ILE A 119 4.66 10.03 1.17
C ILE A 119 6.12 10.45 1.30
N SER A 120 6.98 9.51 1.70
CA SER A 120 8.42 9.76 1.90
C SER A 120 9.35 8.74 1.23
N HIS A 121 8.89 7.53 0.93
CA HIS A 121 9.73 6.42 0.45
C HIS A 121 9.96 6.41 -1.08
N GLY A 122 9.55 7.44 -1.79
CA GLY A 122 9.71 7.60 -3.24
C GLY A 122 8.74 6.76 -4.07
N PRO A 123 8.60 7.05 -5.37
CA PRO A 123 7.67 6.37 -6.27
C PRO A 123 8.20 5.02 -6.77
N VAL A 124 7.42 4.36 -7.62
CA VAL A 124 7.97 3.29 -8.47
C VAL A 124 8.91 3.92 -9.51
N ASN A 125 10.16 4.11 -9.11
CA ASN A 125 11.25 4.56 -9.98
C ASN A 125 11.87 3.37 -10.76
N PRO A 126 12.76 3.60 -11.74
CA PRO A 126 13.30 2.52 -12.57
C PRO A 126 13.96 1.39 -11.77
N LYS A 127 14.68 1.73 -10.70
CA LYS A 127 15.30 0.75 -9.80
C LYS A 127 14.24 -0.08 -9.07
N ARG A 128 13.27 0.59 -8.44
CA ARG A 128 12.19 -0.07 -7.68
C ARG A 128 11.32 -0.94 -8.58
N ARG A 129 11.04 -0.49 -9.80
CA ARG A 129 10.35 -1.28 -10.81
C ARG A 129 11.09 -2.57 -11.12
N GLN A 130 12.42 -2.52 -11.30
CA GLN A 130 13.22 -3.71 -11.54
C GLN A 130 13.26 -4.64 -10.31
N GLU A 131 13.35 -4.10 -9.10
CA GLU A 131 13.26 -4.89 -7.86
C GLU A 131 11.92 -5.64 -7.77
N LEU A 132 10.80 -4.96 -8.02
CA LEU A 132 9.47 -5.57 -8.02
C LEU A 132 9.34 -6.60 -9.14
N LYS A 133 9.85 -6.31 -10.34
CA LYS A 133 9.86 -7.28 -11.46
C LYS A 133 10.60 -8.56 -11.09
N THR A 134 11.73 -8.46 -10.40
CA THR A 134 12.49 -9.61 -9.92
C THR A 134 11.74 -10.34 -8.79
N LEU A 135 11.18 -9.60 -7.83
CA LEU A 135 10.43 -10.16 -6.70
C LEU A 135 9.20 -10.95 -7.16
N PHE A 136 8.55 -10.51 -8.24
CA PHE A 136 7.38 -11.14 -8.82
C PHE A 136 7.68 -11.89 -10.13
N ALA A 137 8.94 -12.28 -10.37
CA ALA A 137 9.36 -12.92 -11.63
C ALA A 137 8.67 -14.27 -11.90
N GLY A 138 8.22 -14.97 -10.86
CA GLY A 138 7.42 -16.20 -10.97
C GLY A 138 5.97 -15.97 -11.41
N SER A 139 5.50 -14.73 -11.44
CA SER A 139 4.13 -14.38 -11.83
C SER A 139 3.83 -14.85 -13.24
N LYS A 140 2.79 -15.67 -13.38
CA LYS A 140 2.24 -16.08 -14.69
C LYS A 140 1.25 -15.07 -15.28
N VAL A 141 1.01 -13.99 -14.54
CA VAL A 141 -0.01 -12.98 -14.84
C VAL A 141 0.66 -11.64 -15.13
N GLY A 142 -0.01 -10.79 -15.92
CA GLY A 142 0.51 -9.46 -16.26
C GLY A 142 0.69 -8.61 -15.01
N ILE A 143 1.76 -7.81 -14.94
CA ILE A 143 2.03 -6.94 -13.80
C ILE A 143 1.80 -5.48 -14.20
N VAL A 144 0.99 -4.78 -13.41
CA VAL A 144 0.75 -3.34 -13.50
C VAL A 144 1.39 -2.67 -12.28
N TYR A 145 2.21 -1.65 -12.52
CA TYR A 145 2.86 -0.88 -11.47
C TYR A 145 2.14 0.45 -11.29
N VAL A 146 1.76 0.77 -10.06
CA VAL A 146 1.03 2.00 -9.75
C VAL A 146 1.77 2.76 -8.66
N THR A 147 2.01 4.04 -8.89
CA THR A 147 2.41 4.98 -7.85
C THR A 147 1.21 5.82 -7.45
N ALA A 148 0.83 5.79 -6.19
CA ALA A 148 -0.26 6.59 -5.65
C ALA A 148 0.25 7.82 -4.90
N PHE A 149 -0.45 8.95 -5.06
CA PHE A 149 -0.24 10.18 -4.31
C PHE A 149 -1.54 10.69 -3.71
N LEU A 150 -1.46 11.48 -2.64
CA LEU A 150 -2.64 12.17 -2.10
C LEU A 150 -3.14 13.27 -3.04
N ASP A 151 -2.23 14.07 -3.58
CA ASP A 151 -2.53 15.23 -4.43
C ASP A 151 -1.45 15.45 -5.48
N ARG A 152 -1.73 16.32 -6.47
CA ARG A 152 -0.77 16.66 -7.54
C ARG A 152 0.50 17.32 -7.00
N LYS A 153 0.40 18.08 -5.92
CA LYS A 153 1.54 18.78 -5.31
C LYS A 153 2.56 17.79 -4.72
N ALA A 154 2.09 16.68 -4.16
CA ALA A 154 2.93 15.58 -3.70
C ALA A 154 3.61 14.89 -4.88
N MET A 155 2.87 14.59 -5.95
CA MET A 155 3.41 14.00 -7.17
C MET A 155 4.53 14.83 -7.79
N MET A 156 4.36 16.16 -7.88
CA MET A 156 5.35 17.06 -8.51
C MET A 156 6.74 16.97 -7.90
N LYS A 157 6.87 16.60 -6.61
CA LYS A 157 8.16 16.43 -5.93
C LYS A 157 8.95 15.24 -6.43
N TYR A 158 8.28 14.27 -7.04
CA TYR A 158 8.83 12.99 -7.46
C TYR A 158 8.71 12.76 -8.97
N LEU A 159 8.22 13.76 -9.72
CA LEU A 159 7.87 13.62 -11.14
C LEU A 159 9.03 13.08 -11.98
N GLU A 160 10.25 13.54 -11.74
CA GLU A 160 11.46 13.12 -12.46
C GLU A 160 11.91 11.69 -12.12
N GLU A 161 11.46 11.14 -11.00
CA GLU A 161 11.85 9.81 -10.54
C GLU A 161 10.90 8.71 -11.02
N ILE A 162 9.67 9.06 -11.42
CA ILE A 162 8.64 8.08 -11.81
C ILE A 162 9.11 7.31 -13.04
N SER A 163 9.07 5.98 -12.96
CA SER A 163 9.46 5.12 -14.08
C SER A 163 8.46 5.23 -15.23
N TRP A 164 8.98 5.26 -16.46
CA TRP A 164 8.19 4.88 -17.63
C TRP A 164 7.58 3.48 -17.46
N GLU A 165 6.54 3.18 -18.25
CA GLU A 165 5.80 1.92 -18.20
C GLU A 165 5.17 1.65 -16.82
N THR A 166 4.72 2.72 -16.16
CA THR A 166 3.97 2.67 -14.91
C THR A 166 2.78 3.61 -14.96
N GLU A 167 1.83 3.39 -14.04
CA GLU A 167 0.66 4.23 -13.85
C GLU A 167 0.82 5.11 -12.61
N VAL A 168 0.19 6.28 -12.62
CA VAL A 168 0.10 7.16 -11.46
C VAL A 168 -1.36 7.44 -11.15
N TRP A 169 -1.72 7.27 -9.88
CA TRP A 169 -3.04 7.59 -9.35
C TRP A 169 -2.96 8.70 -8.29
N ILE A 170 -3.92 9.61 -8.31
CA ILE A 170 -3.96 10.75 -7.39
C ILE A 170 -5.30 10.75 -6.67
N ALA A 171 -5.29 10.61 -5.35
CA ALA A 171 -6.50 10.45 -4.57
C ALA A 171 -7.41 11.69 -4.55
N GLU A 172 -6.86 12.89 -4.76
CA GLU A 172 -7.61 14.13 -4.95
C GLU A 172 -8.50 14.10 -6.21
N THR A 173 -8.08 13.38 -7.26
CA THR A 173 -8.83 13.21 -8.52
C THR A 173 -9.02 11.72 -8.81
N PRO A 174 -9.82 11.01 -7.99
CA PRO A 174 -9.77 9.55 -7.88
C PRO A 174 -10.26 8.81 -9.13
N THR A 175 -11.01 9.48 -10.00
CA THR A 175 -11.57 8.91 -11.24
C THR A 175 -10.60 8.90 -12.42
N HIS A 176 -9.38 9.43 -12.25
CA HIS A 176 -8.41 9.58 -13.33
C HIS A 176 -7.12 8.80 -13.04
N LEU A 177 -6.46 8.39 -14.11
CA LEU A 177 -5.11 7.80 -14.10
C LEU A 177 -4.20 8.56 -15.05
N ILE A 178 -2.92 8.62 -14.71
CA ILE A 178 -1.87 9.15 -15.58
C ILE A 178 -1.00 7.98 -16.01
N HIS A 179 -0.91 7.75 -17.32
CA HIS A 179 -0.04 6.73 -17.90
C HIS A 179 1.31 7.32 -18.29
N PHE A 180 2.40 6.80 -17.74
CA PHE A 180 3.76 7.19 -18.12
C PHE A 180 4.28 6.32 -19.27
N ASN A 181 3.68 6.45 -20.46
CA ASN A 181 4.21 5.98 -21.75
C ASN A 181 3.33 6.50 -22.92
N GLY A 182 3.67 6.16 -24.18
CA GLY A 182 3.04 6.76 -25.37
C GLY A 182 2.33 5.84 -26.36
N GLU A 183 2.88 4.66 -26.69
CA GLU A 183 2.42 3.93 -27.89
C GLU A 183 1.03 3.30 -27.77
N ARG A 184 0.49 3.16 -26.55
CA ARG A 184 -0.73 2.39 -26.29
C ARG A 184 -2.03 3.20 -26.28
N PHE A 185 -1.98 4.54 -26.20
CA PHE A 185 -3.15 5.36 -25.81
C PHE A 185 -3.35 6.67 -26.61
N LEU A 186 -2.77 6.81 -27.80
CA LEU A 186 -3.03 7.98 -28.64
C LEU A 186 -4.42 7.90 -29.30
N GLY A 187 -5.26 8.89 -29.05
CA GLY A 187 -6.58 9.04 -29.65
C GLY A 187 -7.33 10.23 -29.03
N PRO A 188 -8.31 10.82 -29.74
CA PRO A 188 -9.13 11.89 -29.19
C PRO A 188 -10.05 11.37 -28.08
N TYR A 189 -10.34 12.22 -27.08
CA TYR A 189 -11.48 12.02 -26.19
C TYR A 189 -12.76 12.49 -26.88
N GLU A 190 -13.88 11.82 -26.60
CA GLU A 190 -15.22 12.26 -27.02
C GLU A 190 -15.78 13.23 -25.96
N ASP A 191 -16.51 14.27 -26.40
CA ASP A 191 -17.16 15.27 -25.55
C ASP A 191 -18.52 14.80 -25.00
#